data_AF-A0A5J4TH05-F1
#
_entry.id   AF-A0A5J4TH05-F1
#
_cell.length_a   1.000
_cell.length_b   1.000
_cell.length_c   1.000
_cell.angle_alpha   90.00
_cell.angle_beta   90.00
_cell.angle_gamma   90.00
#
_symmetry.space_group_name_H-M   'P 1'
#
loop_
_entity.id
_entity.type
_entity.pdbx_description
1 polymer ?
#
loop_
_entity_poly.entity_id
_entity_poly.type
_entity_poly.pdbx_seq_one_letter_code
_entity_poly.pdbx_strand_id
1 'polypeptide(L)'
;MYDDKINNFIKQKKLKELEDLLDSIIDAGLAQQGNDQNIALFIRVVDDITEAIRSITFKNPFVVSNIMSTLIPRKLINLVRRMNILNKTKSVYIRTLGNLIYVSTVPHRDLLIVEGILEVLAPNLYNANNEVSLQTQSIVFFLVRTGIKRQSVNQSSFTILQPHPYLLELKRCGIINKLFEFGLQRTGGKESDSQAAIMIGWLYGGAALPKEMQSIVTNQLHQEIKTNTQNISNINYALQALAGLAMAQANHSNITANDFLKVINNIIKGRNIDIKKCALDI
;
A
#
# COMPACT_ATOMS: atom_id res chain seq x y z
N MET A 1 13.86 -33.65 -15.15
CA MET A 1 13.50 -33.06 -16.47
C MET A 1 12.12 -33.47 -16.97
N TYR A 2 11.72 -34.75 -16.94
CA TYR A 2 10.34 -35.16 -17.29
C TYR A 2 9.34 -34.85 -16.17
N ASP A 3 9.71 -35.06 -14.90
CA ASP A 3 8.85 -34.74 -13.75
C ASP A 3 8.54 -33.24 -13.62
N ASP A 4 9.49 -32.37 -13.97
CA ASP A 4 9.28 -30.91 -13.95
C ASP A 4 8.27 -30.47 -15.02
N LYS A 5 8.28 -31.12 -16.19
CA LYS A 5 7.32 -30.82 -17.27
C LYS A 5 5.91 -31.29 -16.91
N ILE A 6 5.78 -32.47 -16.32
CA ILE A 6 4.49 -33.01 -15.87
C ILE A 6 3.93 -32.16 -14.72
N ASN A 7 4.77 -31.77 -13.75
CA ASN A 7 4.37 -30.88 -12.67
C ASN A 7 3.97 -29.48 -13.17
N ASN A 8 4.68 -28.92 -14.15
CA ASN A 8 4.31 -27.65 -14.76
C ASN A 8 3.00 -27.74 -15.56
N PHE A 9 2.77 -28.82 -16.28
CA PHE A 9 1.53 -29.07 -17.01
C PHE A 9 0.32 -29.17 -16.06
N ILE A 10 0.45 -29.94 -14.98
CA ILE A 10 -0.60 -30.07 -13.95
C ILE A 10 -0.89 -28.71 -13.28
N LYS A 11 0.15 -27.90 -13.02
CA LYS A 11 -0.02 -26.55 -12.47
C LYS A 11 -0.75 -25.63 -13.43
N GLN A 12 -0.38 -25.61 -14.71
CA GLN A 12 -1.04 -24.79 -15.73
C GLN A 12 -2.51 -25.18 -15.90
N LYS A 13 -2.82 -26.49 -15.92
CA LYS A 13 -4.19 -26.98 -15.99
C LYS A 13 -5.03 -26.49 -14.80
N LYS A 14 -4.51 -26.59 -13.58
CA LYS A 14 -5.20 -26.11 -12.37
C LYS A 14 -5.41 -24.59 -12.36
N LEU A 15 -4.45 -23.81 -12.88
CA LEU A 15 -4.61 -22.36 -13.01
C LEU A 15 -5.68 -22.01 -14.04
N LYS A 16 -5.74 -22.73 -15.16
CA LYS A 16 -6.78 -22.54 -16.17
C LYS A 16 -8.17 -22.90 -15.65
N GLU A 17 -8.31 -24.02 -14.93
CA GLU A 17 -9.56 -24.39 -14.25
C GLU A 17 -10.02 -23.31 -13.26
N LEU A 18 -9.09 -22.71 -12.50
CA LEU A 18 -9.39 -21.61 -11.61
C LEU A 18 -9.81 -20.33 -12.36
N GLU A 19 -9.18 -20.03 -13.48
CA GLU A 19 -9.60 -18.92 -14.34
C GLU A 19 -11.03 -19.10 -14.86
N ASP A 20 -11.34 -20.28 -15.40
CA ASP A 20 -12.65 -20.59 -15.97
C ASP A 20 -13.75 -20.59 -14.89
N LEU A 21 -13.39 -21.03 -13.68
CA LEU A 21 -14.26 -20.91 -12.51
C LEU A 21 -14.54 -19.45 -12.16
N LEU A 22 -13.50 -18.60 -12.13
CA LEU A 22 -13.67 -17.16 -11.87
C LEU A 22 -14.55 -16.48 -12.91
N ASP A 23 -14.43 -16.82 -14.20
CA ASP A 23 -15.32 -16.29 -15.24
C ASP A 23 -16.77 -16.69 -14.99
N SER A 24 -17.00 -17.99 -14.80
CA SER A 24 -18.35 -18.52 -14.56
C SER A 24 -19.05 -17.83 -13.39
N ILE A 25 -18.30 -17.46 -12.35
CA ILE A 25 -18.84 -16.80 -11.16
C ILE A 25 -19.10 -15.33 -11.39
N ILE A 26 -18.18 -14.63 -12.05
CA ILE A 26 -18.37 -13.22 -12.39
C ILE A 26 -19.62 -13.08 -13.26
N ASP A 27 -19.76 -13.93 -14.28
CA ASP A 27 -20.91 -13.93 -15.19
C ASP A 27 -22.22 -14.30 -14.47
N ALA A 28 -22.19 -15.33 -13.62
CA ALA A 28 -23.36 -15.71 -12.81
C ALA A 28 -23.79 -14.58 -11.83
N GLY A 29 -22.83 -13.90 -11.21
CA GLY A 29 -23.10 -12.77 -10.32
C GLY A 29 -23.66 -11.54 -11.04
N LEU A 30 -23.32 -11.34 -12.32
CA LEU A 30 -23.88 -10.27 -13.16
C LEU A 30 -25.35 -10.54 -13.54
N ALA A 31 -25.73 -11.80 -13.75
CA ALA A 31 -27.09 -12.19 -14.13
C ALA A 31 -28.11 -12.15 -12.99
N GLN A 32 -27.67 -11.99 -11.74
CA GLN A 32 -28.48 -12.22 -10.54
C GLN A 32 -28.95 -10.93 -9.82
N GLN A 33 -28.95 -9.77 -10.49
CA GLN A 33 -29.42 -8.53 -9.87
C GLN A 33 -30.90 -8.60 -9.49
N GLY A 34 -31.22 -8.45 -8.20
CA GLY A 34 -32.59 -8.35 -7.68
C GLY A 34 -33.10 -9.54 -6.84
N ASN A 35 -32.28 -10.58 -6.60
CA ASN A 35 -32.65 -11.69 -5.71
C ASN A 35 -31.60 -11.87 -4.59
N ASP A 36 -32.01 -11.66 -3.34
CA ASP A 36 -31.14 -11.71 -2.17
C ASP A 36 -30.51 -13.10 -1.91
N GLN A 37 -31.23 -14.18 -2.23
CA GLN A 37 -30.70 -15.55 -2.08
C GLN A 37 -29.56 -15.82 -3.07
N ASN A 38 -29.72 -15.32 -4.30
CA ASN A 38 -28.73 -15.42 -5.35
C ASN A 38 -27.46 -14.61 -5.00
N ILE A 39 -27.63 -13.41 -4.47
CA ILE A 39 -26.51 -12.59 -3.97
C ILE A 39 -25.77 -13.30 -2.82
N ALA A 40 -26.50 -13.92 -1.89
CA ALA A 40 -25.87 -14.65 -0.78
C ALA A 40 -25.05 -15.86 -1.27
N LEU A 41 -25.58 -16.62 -2.24
CA LEU A 41 -24.86 -17.75 -2.84
C LEU A 41 -23.61 -17.26 -3.58
N PHE A 42 -23.72 -16.20 -4.38
CA PHE A 42 -22.59 -15.58 -5.06
C PHE A 42 -21.49 -15.18 -4.07
N ILE A 43 -21.84 -14.50 -2.97
CA ILE A 43 -20.87 -14.09 -1.94
C ILE A 43 -20.15 -15.30 -1.35
N ARG A 44 -20.86 -16.39 -1.05
CA ARG A 44 -20.26 -17.60 -0.48
C ARG A 44 -19.25 -18.21 -1.44
N VAL A 45 -19.57 -18.32 -2.73
CA VAL A 45 -18.66 -18.87 -3.73
C VAL A 45 -17.42 -17.97 -3.89
N VAL A 46 -17.62 -16.66 -3.86
CA VAL A 46 -16.53 -15.68 -3.87
C VAL A 46 -15.61 -15.83 -2.63
N ASP A 47 -16.18 -16.04 -1.45
CA ASP A 47 -15.41 -16.29 -0.22
C ASP A 47 -14.51 -17.53 -0.38
N ASP A 48 -15.10 -18.66 -0.76
CA ASP A 48 -14.41 -19.95 -0.84
C ASP A 48 -13.23 -19.90 -1.82
N ILE A 49 -13.41 -19.28 -2.99
CA ILE A 49 -12.36 -19.19 -4.00
C ILE A 49 -11.30 -18.19 -3.61
N THR A 50 -11.69 -17.05 -3.05
CA THR A 50 -10.70 -16.04 -2.63
C THR A 50 -9.83 -16.61 -1.50
N GLU A 51 -10.42 -17.38 -0.59
CA GLU A 51 -9.68 -18.08 0.46
C GLU A 51 -8.74 -19.16 -0.11
N ALA A 52 -9.20 -19.95 -1.09
CA ALA A 52 -8.34 -20.92 -1.77
C ALA A 52 -7.14 -20.25 -2.45
N ILE A 53 -7.35 -19.16 -3.17
CA ILE A 53 -6.30 -18.37 -3.82
C ILE A 53 -5.36 -17.77 -2.77
N ARG A 54 -5.91 -17.20 -1.69
CA ARG A 54 -5.12 -16.65 -0.59
C ARG A 54 -4.19 -17.70 0.01
N SER A 55 -4.71 -18.91 0.24
CA SER A 55 -3.96 -20.02 0.83
C SER A 55 -2.76 -20.42 -0.05
N ILE A 56 -2.98 -20.59 -1.35
CA ILE A 56 -1.90 -21.00 -2.26
C ILE A 56 -0.88 -19.89 -2.56
N THR A 57 -1.27 -18.62 -2.44
CA THR A 57 -0.40 -17.46 -2.69
C THR A 57 0.39 -17.01 -1.46
N PHE A 58 -0.04 -17.39 -0.25
CA PHE A 58 0.56 -16.91 0.99
C PHE A 58 2.03 -17.35 1.10
N LYS A 59 2.93 -16.37 1.16
CA LYS A 59 4.39 -16.57 1.24
C LYS A 59 4.95 -17.49 0.14
N ASN A 60 4.29 -17.58 -1.02
CA ASN A 60 4.69 -18.48 -2.10
C ASN A 60 5.03 -17.71 -3.39
N PRO A 61 6.29 -17.25 -3.54
CA PRO A 61 6.69 -16.44 -4.70
C PRO A 61 6.60 -17.18 -6.03
N PHE A 62 6.77 -18.50 -6.03
CA PHE A 62 6.63 -19.31 -7.23
C PHE A 62 5.17 -19.32 -7.73
N VAL A 63 4.21 -19.55 -6.83
CA VAL A 63 2.78 -19.52 -7.18
C VAL A 63 2.34 -18.12 -7.62
N VAL A 64 2.77 -17.09 -6.89
CA VAL A 64 2.47 -15.70 -7.25
C VAL A 64 3.05 -15.37 -8.63
N SER A 65 4.30 -15.73 -8.92
CA SER A 65 4.90 -15.48 -10.25
C SER A 65 4.11 -16.16 -11.38
N ASN A 66 3.64 -17.38 -11.16
CA ASN A 66 2.82 -18.07 -12.16
C ASN A 66 1.46 -17.40 -12.33
N ILE A 67 0.77 -17.06 -11.25
CA ILE A 67 -0.53 -16.36 -11.27
C ILE A 67 -0.41 -15.00 -11.96
N MET A 68 0.68 -14.26 -11.75
CA MET A 68 0.91 -12.97 -12.39
C MET A 68 0.99 -13.04 -13.92
N SER A 69 1.23 -14.22 -14.50
CA SER A 69 1.24 -14.45 -15.96
C SER A 69 -0.12 -14.88 -16.53
N THR A 70 -1.18 -14.83 -15.71
CA THR A 70 -2.54 -15.28 -16.05
C THR A 70 -3.52 -14.10 -15.97
N LEU A 71 -4.81 -14.34 -16.27
CA LEU A 71 -5.88 -13.36 -16.08
C LEU A 71 -6.40 -13.29 -14.64
N ILE A 72 -5.98 -14.21 -13.76
CA ILE A 72 -6.44 -14.27 -12.36
C ILE A 72 -6.27 -12.92 -11.62
N PRO A 73 -5.13 -12.19 -11.71
CA PRO A 73 -4.99 -10.91 -11.02
C PRO A 73 -6.04 -9.88 -11.44
N ARG A 74 -6.29 -9.73 -12.74
CA ARG A 74 -7.32 -8.84 -13.29
C ARG A 74 -8.71 -9.25 -12.81
N LYS A 75 -9.01 -10.55 -12.81
CA LYS A 75 -10.31 -11.08 -12.33
C LYS A 75 -10.50 -10.82 -10.85
N LEU A 76 -9.47 -10.98 -10.02
CA LEU A 76 -9.52 -10.65 -8.60
C LEU A 76 -9.75 -9.15 -8.37
N ILE A 77 -9.07 -8.28 -9.11
CA ILE A 77 -9.29 -6.83 -9.05
C ILE A 77 -10.75 -6.51 -9.41
N ASN A 78 -11.28 -7.09 -10.48
CA ASN A 78 -12.68 -6.91 -10.89
C ASN A 78 -13.68 -7.43 -9.84
N LEU A 79 -13.38 -8.57 -9.22
CA LEU A 79 -14.17 -9.14 -8.14
C LEU A 79 -14.20 -8.18 -6.93
N VAL A 80 -13.05 -7.68 -6.46
CA VAL A 80 -13.01 -6.71 -5.35
C VAL A 80 -13.74 -5.41 -5.72
N ARG A 81 -13.61 -4.95 -6.97
CA ARG A 81 -14.38 -3.80 -7.47
C ARG A 81 -15.89 -4.02 -7.32
N ARG A 82 -16.38 -5.22 -7.67
CA ARG A 82 -17.79 -5.57 -7.51
C ARG A 82 -18.19 -5.65 -6.04
N MET A 83 -17.36 -6.24 -5.18
CA MET A 83 -17.63 -6.32 -3.74
C MET A 83 -17.69 -4.95 -3.08
N ASN A 84 -16.89 -3.99 -3.56
CA ASN A 84 -16.97 -2.59 -3.13
C ASN A 84 -18.31 -1.96 -3.51
N ILE A 85 -18.78 -2.16 -4.76
CA ILE A 85 -20.08 -1.63 -5.24
C ILE A 85 -21.23 -2.20 -4.40
N LEU A 86 -21.16 -3.48 -4.03
CA LEU A 86 -22.17 -4.14 -3.20
C LEU A 86 -22.05 -3.78 -1.70
N ASN A 87 -21.02 -3.06 -1.29
CA ASN A 87 -20.66 -2.84 0.11
C ASN A 87 -20.54 -4.15 0.92
N LYS A 88 -19.93 -5.17 0.30
CA LYS A 88 -19.73 -6.52 0.88
C LYS A 88 -18.26 -6.92 0.93
N THR A 89 -17.34 -5.96 0.83
CA THR A 89 -15.89 -6.23 0.88
C THR A 89 -15.48 -6.81 2.23
N LYS A 90 -14.71 -7.91 2.18
CA LYS A 90 -14.18 -8.62 3.34
C LYS A 90 -12.65 -8.57 3.34
N SER A 91 -12.07 -8.79 4.51
CA SER A 91 -10.61 -8.78 4.71
C SER A 91 -9.89 -9.83 3.87
N VAL A 92 -10.50 -11.00 3.66
CA VAL A 92 -9.94 -12.07 2.80
C VAL A 92 -9.69 -11.60 1.36
N TYR A 93 -10.56 -10.75 0.81
CA TYR A 93 -10.39 -10.21 -0.55
C TYR A 93 -9.18 -9.28 -0.64
N ILE A 94 -9.06 -8.37 0.33
CA ILE A 94 -7.94 -7.43 0.42
C ILE A 94 -6.63 -8.16 0.67
N ARG A 95 -6.61 -9.15 1.57
CA ARG A 95 -5.41 -9.97 1.84
C ARG A 95 -4.95 -10.74 0.63
N THR A 96 -5.87 -11.24 -0.19
CA THR A 96 -5.52 -11.96 -1.42
C THR A 96 -4.82 -11.06 -2.42
N LEU A 97 -5.34 -9.84 -2.64
CA LEU A 97 -4.64 -8.81 -3.41
C LEU A 97 -3.29 -8.44 -2.77
N GLY A 98 -3.24 -8.35 -1.45
CA GLY A 98 -2.03 -8.10 -0.68
C GLY A 98 -0.96 -9.15 -0.93
N ASN A 99 -1.29 -10.45 -0.92
CA ASN A 99 -0.34 -11.52 -1.23
C ASN A 99 0.31 -11.32 -2.61
N LEU A 100 -0.47 -10.94 -3.62
CA LEU A 100 0.08 -10.64 -4.95
C LEU A 100 1.04 -9.45 -4.90
N ILE A 101 0.71 -8.39 -4.18
CA ILE A 101 1.54 -7.18 -4.07
C ILE A 101 2.84 -7.45 -3.28
N TYR A 102 2.74 -8.06 -2.11
CA TYR A 102 3.86 -8.26 -1.18
C TYR A 102 4.93 -9.18 -1.74
N VAL A 103 4.50 -10.20 -2.48
CA VAL A 103 5.39 -11.30 -2.92
C VAL A 103 5.89 -11.09 -4.35
N SER A 104 5.21 -10.29 -5.17
CA SER A 104 5.58 -10.11 -6.57
C SER A 104 6.84 -9.25 -6.78
N THR A 105 7.33 -9.22 -8.02
CA THR A 105 8.46 -8.38 -8.45
C THR A 105 7.98 -6.94 -8.71
N VAL A 106 8.91 -6.00 -8.92
CA VAL A 106 8.55 -4.61 -9.29
C VAL A 106 7.74 -4.57 -10.61
N PRO A 107 8.15 -5.25 -11.70
CA PRO A 107 7.35 -5.25 -12.94
C PRO A 107 5.92 -5.80 -12.76
N HIS A 108 5.76 -6.83 -11.92
CA HIS A 108 4.44 -7.37 -11.61
C HIS A 108 3.57 -6.38 -10.81
N ARG A 109 4.15 -5.64 -9.87
CA ARG A 109 3.42 -4.57 -9.16
C ARG A 109 3.01 -3.45 -10.10
N ASP A 110 3.90 -3.02 -10.99
CA ASP A 110 3.59 -2.01 -12.00
C ASP A 110 2.41 -2.46 -12.87
N LEU A 111 2.38 -3.74 -13.27
CA LEU A 111 1.24 -4.32 -13.99
C LEU A 111 -0.06 -4.26 -13.17
N LEU A 112 -0.05 -4.65 -11.88
CA LEU A 112 -1.24 -4.56 -11.03
C LEU A 112 -1.76 -3.12 -10.89
N ILE A 113 -0.87 -2.13 -10.86
CA ILE A 113 -1.23 -0.71 -10.83
C ILE A 113 -1.92 -0.31 -12.14
N VAL A 114 -1.37 -0.71 -13.28
CA VAL A 114 -2.00 -0.49 -14.61
C VAL A 114 -3.37 -1.15 -14.70
N GLU A 115 -3.55 -2.33 -14.11
CA GLU A 115 -4.82 -3.06 -14.04
C GLU A 115 -5.84 -2.44 -13.05
N GLY A 116 -5.48 -1.37 -12.36
CA GLY A 116 -6.38 -0.59 -11.53
C GLY A 116 -6.54 -1.13 -10.11
N ILE A 117 -5.50 -1.76 -9.55
CA ILE A 117 -5.54 -2.26 -8.16
C ILE A 117 -5.68 -1.13 -7.14
N LEU A 118 -5.15 0.07 -7.42
CA LEU A 118 -5.24 1.20 -6.51
C LEU A 118 -6.68 1.72 -6.38
N GLU A 119 -7.44 1.71 -7.47
CA GLU A 119 -8.84 2.13 -7.50
C GLU A 119 -9.74 1.22 -6.66
N VAL A 120 -9.41 -0.07 -6.57
CA VAL A 120 -10.19 -1.01 -5.74
C VAL A 120 -9.76 -0.99 -4.27
N LEU A 121 -8.51 -0.57 -3.99
CA LEU A 121 -8.03 -0.37 -2.63
C LEU A 121 -8.49 0.98 -2.03
N ALA A 122 -8.53 2.04 -2.83
CA ALA A 122 -8.88 3.40 -2.39
C ALA A 122 -10.16 3.49 -1.51
N PRO A 123 -11.32 2.91 -1.87
CA PRO A 123 -12.51 2.99 -1.02
C PRO A 123 -12.37 2.23 0.31
N ASN A 124 -11.39 1.33 0.44
CA ASN A 124 -11.22 0.47 1.60
C ASN A 124 -10.20 1.01 2.63
N LEU A 125 -9.51 2.11 2.33
CA LEU A 125 -8.43 2.65 3.17
C LEU A 125 -8.86 3.07 4.58
N TYR A 126 -10.12 3.48 4.73
CA TYR A 126 -10.77 3.84 6.00
C TYR A 126 -12.16 3.20 6.07
N ASN A 127 -12.21 1.90 5.77
CA ASN A 127 -13.45 1.13 5.79
C ASN A 127 -14.01 1.02 7.22
N ALA A 128 -15.33 0.97 7.36
CA ALA A 128 -15.99 0.74 8.66
C ALA A 128 -15.58 -0.59 9.30
N ASN A 129 -15.26 -1.59 8.48
CA ASN A 129 -14.59 -2.80 8.94
C ASN A 129 -13.09 -2.51 9.16
N ASN A 130 -12.68 -2.44 10.42
CA ASN A 130 -11.30 -2.14 10.82
C ASN A 130 -10.28 -3.13 10.23
N GLU A 131 -10.62 -4.41 10.09
CA GLU A 131 -9.70 -5.39 9.50
C GLU A 131 -9.47 -5.10 8.01
N VAL A 132 -10.53 -4.75 7.27
CA VAL A 132 -10.42 -4.32 5.86
C VAL A 132 -9.56 -3.04 5.76
N SER A 133 -9.80 -2.08 6.65
CA SER A 133 -9.07 -0.82 6.72
C SER A 133 -7.57 -1.03 6.94
N LEU A 134 -7.20 -1.74 8.01
CA LEU A 134 -5.80 -2.00 8.39
C LEU A 134 -5.04 -2.77 7.31
N GLN A 135 -5.67 -3.79 6.70
CA GLN A 135 -5.04 -4.54 5.62
C GLN A 135 -4.81 -3.65 4.39
N THR A 136 -5.77 -2.79 4.06
CA THR A 136 -5.65 -1.86 2.94
C THR A 136 -4.54 -0.84 3.19
N GLN A 137 -4.48 -0.24 4.38
CA GLN A 137 -3.43 0.71 4.76
C GLN A 137 -2.04 0.07 4.69
N SER A 138 -1.89 -1.17 5.19
CA SER A 138 -0.64 -1.91 5.12
C SER A 138 -0.17 -2.15 3.68
N ILE A 139 -1.09 -2.48 2.77
CA ILE A 139 -0.79 -2.68 1.34
C ILE A 139 -0.33 -1.37 0.69
N VAL A 140 -1.05 -0.26 0.92
CA VAL A 140 -0.69 1.04 0.36
C VAL A 140 0.66 1.50 0.91
N PHE A 141 0.90 1.35 2.22
CA PHE A 141 2.17 1.67 2.84
C PHE A 141 3.33 0.89 2.21
N PHE A 142 3.14 -0.41 1.95
CA PHE A 142 4.14 -1.23 1.27
C PHE A 142 4.42 -0.76 -0.16
N LEU A 143 3.39 -0.40 -0.93
CA LEU A 143 3.55 0.13 -2.29
C LEU A 143 4.35 1.43 -2.28
N VAL A 144 4.01 2.38 -1.40
CA VAL A 144 4.78 3.63 -1.26
C VAL A 144 6.22 3.33 -0.85
N ARG A 145 6.43 2.53 0.19
CA ARG A 145 7.77 2.20 0.67
C ARG A 145 8.65 1.52 -0.38
N THR A 146 8.09 0.60 -1.17
CA THR A 146 8.84 -0.08 -2.23
C THR A 146 9.12 0.82 -3.44
N GLY A 147 8.25 1.79 -3.71
CA GLY A 147 8.49 2.83 -4.72
C GLY A 147 9.73 3.68 -4.42
N ILE A 148 9.95 4.04 -3.15
CA ILE A 148 11.16 4.78 -2.72
C ILE A 148 12.43 3.95 -2.97
N LYS A 149 12.42 2.67 -2.57
CA LYS A 149 13.59 1.78 -2.77
C LYS A 149 13.96 1.59 -4.24
N ARG A 150 13.00 1.70 -5.16
CA ARG A 150 13.28 1.66 -6.60
C ARG A 150 14.16 2.83 -7.04
N GLN A 151 13.98 4.01 -6.45
CA GLN A 151 14.76 5.20 -6.80
C GLN A 151 16.21 5.11 -6.29
N SER A 152 16.45 4.44 -5.16
CA SER A 152 17.79 4.37 -4.53
C SER A 152 18.78 3.42 -5.22
N VAL A 153 18.31 2.40 -5.95
CA VAL A 153 19.21 1.37 -6.54
C VAL A 153 20.00 1.89 -7.74
N ASN A 154 19.56 3.00 -8.35
CA ASN A 154 20.19 3.56 -9.55
C ASN A 154 21.02 4.83 -9.28
N GLN A 155 21.17 5.25 -8.02
CA GLN A 155 21.91 6.48 -7.68
C GLN A 155 22.75 6.27 -6.42
N SER A 156 24.07 6.22 -6.60
CA SER A 156 25.00 6.49 -5.51
C SER A 156 24.85 7.97 -5.14
N SER A 157 24.31 8.25 -3.95
CA SER A 157 23.96 9.57 -3.37
C SER A 157 22.50 10.02 -3.60
N PHE A 158 21.90 10.57 -2.54
CA PHE A 158 20.51 11.07 -2.39
C PHE A 158 20.14 12.20 -3.38
N THR A 159 20.21 11.95 -4.68
CA THR A 159 19.72 12.86 -5.72
C THR A 159 18.27 12.55 -6.09
N ILE A 160 17.38 12.59 -5.08
CA ILE A 160 15.92 12.47 -5.28
C ILE A 160 15.42 13.78 -5.89
N LEU A 161 15.59 13.91 -7.21
CA LEU A 161 14.96 14.97 -8.03
C LEU A 161 13.75 14.45 -8.81
N GLN A 162 13.48 13.14 -8.76
CA GLN A 162 12.35 12.55 -9.48
C GLN A 162 11.16 12.29 -8.56
N PRO A 163 9.94 12.65 -8.98
CA PRO A 163 8.72 12.32 -8.25
C PRO A 163 8.63 10.83 -7.93
N HIS A 164 8.02 10.50 -6.79
CA HIS A 164 7.77 9.11 -6.41
C HIS A 164 7.05 8.36 -7.56
N PRO A 165 7.46 7.12 -7.92
CA PRO A 165 7.00 6.45 -9.14
C PRO A 165 5.49 6.19 -9.20
N TYR A 166 4.82 6.15 -8.06
CA TYR A 166 3.37 5.95 -7.97
C TYR A 166 2.59 7.23 -7.57
N LEU A 167 3.25 8.40 -7.53
CA LEU A 167 2.63 9.65 -7.07
C LEU A 167 1.39 10.00 -7.90
N LEU A 168 1.49 9.93 -9.22
CA LEU A 168 0.41 10.32 -10.12
C LEU A 168 -0.80 9.39 -9.98
N GLU A 169 -0.56 8.08 -9.93
CA GLU A 169 -1.61 7.07 -9.81
C GLU A 169 -2.30 7.13 -8.45
N LEU A 170 -1.54 7.27 -7.36
CA LEU A 170 -2.08 7.42 -6.00
C LEU A 170 -2.88 8.73 -5.85
N LYS A 171 -2.47 9.80 -6.55
CA LYS A 171 -3.24 11.04 -6.63
C LYS A 171 -4.52 10.85 -7.42
N ARG A 172 -4.45 10.23 -8.62
CA ARG A 172 -5.59 10.01 -9.52
C ARG A 172 -6.70 9.20 -8.87
N CYS A 173 -6.37 8.15 -8.13
CA CYS A 173 -7.37 7.32 -7.45
C CYS A 173 -7.83 7.90 -6.09
N GLY A 174 -7.35 9.08 -5.69
CA GLY A 174 -7.76 9.77 -4.47
C GLY A 174 -7.19 9.18 -3.17
N ILE A 175 -6.20 8.27 -3.24
CA ILE A 175 -5.57 7.71 -2.03
C ILE A 175 -4.87 8.81 -1.23
N ILE A 176 -4.15 9.74 -1.88
CA ILE A 176 -3.48 10.85 -1.18
C ILE A 176 -4.48 11.71 -0.42
N ASN A 177 -5.62 12.04 -1.04
CA ASN A 177 -6.67 12.83 -0.39
C ASN A 177 -7.25 12.09 0.81
N LYS A 178 -7.48 10.77 0.68
CA LYS A 178 -7.97 9.96 1.80
C LYS A 178 -6.99 9.89 2.96
N LEU A 179 -5.69 9.71 2.68
CA LEU A 179 -4.64 9.74 3.70
C LEU A 179 -4.65 11.08 4.46
N PHE A 180 -4.84 12.19 3.75
CA PHE A 180 -4.89 13.51 4.36
C PHE A 180 -6.17 13.74 5.17
N GLU A 181 -7.34 13.60 4.54
CA GLU A 181 -8.63 13.92 5.17
C GLU A 181 -8.98 12.97 6.32
N PHE A 182 -8.82 11.67 6.11
CA PHE A 182 -9.22 10.68 7.10
C PHE A 182 -8.07 10.28 8.01
N GLY A 183 -6.87 10.17 7.45
CA GLY A 183 -5.68 9.82 8.22
C GLY A 183 -5.18 10.95 9.09
N LEU A 184 -5.21 12.21 8.65
CA LEU A 184 -4.62 13.32 9.42
C LEU A 184 -5.63 14.28 10.02
N GLN A 185 -6.77 14.53 9.37
CA GLN A 185 -7.73 15.53 9.87
C GLN A 185 -8.83 14.96 10.76
N ARG A 186 -9.28 13.73 10.50
CA ARG A 186 -10.39 13.09 11.25
C ARG A 186 -9.95 12.10 12.33
N THR A 187 -8.65 12.07 12.63
CA THR A 187 -7.96 11.13 13.54
C THR A 187 -8.32 9.67 13.24
N GLY A 188 -7.53 9.01 12.40
CA GLY A 188 -7.60 7.56 12.20
C GLY A 188 -7.06 6.76 13.41
N GLY A 189 -6.54 7.47 14.41
CA GLY A 189 -5.82 6.96 15.57
C GLY A 189 -4.32 7.20 15.40
N LYS A 190 -3.58 7.36 16.51
CA LYS A 190 -2.17 7.80 16.48
C LYS A 190 -1.30 7.07 15.44
N GLU A 191 -1.44 5.74 15.35
CA GLU A 191 -0.68 4.94 14.39
C GLU A 191 -1.05 5.23 12.93
N SER A 192 -2.35 5.32 12.63
CA SER A 192 -2.85 5.65 11.28
C SER A 192 -2.41 7.05 10.87
N ASP A 193 -2.49 8.02 11.79
CA ASP A 193 -2.10 9.40 11.54
C ASP A 193 -0.61 9.48 11.18
N SER A 194 0.24 8.79 11.94
CA SER A 194 1.68 8.73 11.67
C SER A 194 2.01 8.03 10.35
N GLN A 195 1.35 6.91 10.03
CA GLN A 195 1.55 6.24 8.74
C GLN A 195 1.11 7.12 7.56
N ALA A 196 -0.01 7.84 7.69
CA ALA A 196 -0.48 8.77 6.68
C ALA A 196 0.52 9.91 6.42
N ALA A 197 1.03 10.54 7.48
CA ALA A 197 2.04 11.60 7.36
C ALA A 197 3.33 11.09 6.72
N ILE A 198 3.81 9.91 7.13
CA ILE A 198 5.00 9.26 6.56
C ILE A 198 4.81 9.01 5.06
N MET A 199 3.69 8.39 4.66
CA MET A 199 3.42 8.11 3.25
C MET A 199 3.34 9.39 2.42
N ILE A 200 2.63 10.43 2.89
CA ILE A 200 2.54 11.71 2.18
C ILE A 200 3.93 12.36 2.06
N GLY A 201 4.72 12.37 3.13
CA GLY A 201 6.07 12.94 3.10
C GLY A 201 7.00 12.22 2.12
N TRP A 202 6.92 10.89 2.05
CA TRP A 202 7.65 10.10 1.05
C TRP A 202 7.17 10.35 -0.38
N LEU A 203 5.86 10.48 -0.60
CA LEU A 203 5.29 10.72 -1.92
C LEU A 203 5.71 12.08 -2.50
N TYR A 204 5.84 13.09 -1.64
CA TYR A 204 6.26 14.44 -2.01
C TYR A 204 7.77 14.69 -1.79
N GLY A 205 8.58 13.65 -1.59
CA GLY A 205 10.03 13.81 -1.51
C GLY A 205 10.58 14.48 -2.77
N GLY A 206 11.36 15.57 -2.61
CA GLY A 206 11.84 16.39 -3.72
C GLY A 206 10.82 17.39 -4.29
N ALA A 207 9.60 17.46 -3.76
CA ALA A 207 8.54 18.35 -4.22
C ALA A 207 7.95 19.19 -3.09
N ALA A 208 7.38 20.35 -3.43
CA ALA A 208 6.61 21.13 -2.46
C ALA A 208 5.33 20.38 -2.09
N LEU A 209 5.02 20.32 -0.79
CA LEU A 209 3.70 19.87 -0.33
C LEU A 209 2.61 20.84 -0.80
N PRO A 210 1.40 20.36 -1.12
CA PRO A 210 0.24 21.21 -1.32
C PRO A 210 0.03 22.11 -0.11
N LYS A 211 -0.34 23.38 -0.33
CA LYS A 211 -0.42 24.41 0.73
C LYS A 211 -1.25 23.95 1.94
N GLU A 212 -2.38 23.30 1.70
CA GLU A 212 -3.26 22.77 2.74
C GLU A 212 -2.64 21.65 3.59
N MET A 213 -1.67 20.91 3.05
CA MET A 213 -1.05 19.75 3.72
C MET A 213 0.21 20.11 4.50
N GLN A 214 0.86 21.22 4.14
CA GLN A 214 2.20 21.58 4.62
C GLN A 214 2.35 21.48 6.14
N SER A 215 1.61 22.29 6.89
CA SER A 215 1.75 22.36 8.35
C SER A 215 1.27 21.08 9.04
N ILE A 216 0.20 20.46 8.54
CA ILE A 216 -0.40 19.27 9.14
C ILE A 216 0.57 18.08 9.03
N VAL A 217 1.10 17.84 7.83
CA VAL A 217 2.04 16.73 7.57
C VAL A 217 3.33 16.94 8.34
N THR A 218 3.96 18.11 8.28
CA THR A 218 5.23 18.33 8.99
C THR A 218 5.06 18.27 10.49
N ASN A 219 3.99 18.83 11.05
CA ASN A 219 3.72 18.74 12.48
C ASN A 219 3.50 17.30 12.94
N GLN A 220 2.76 16.48 12.18
CA GLN A 220 2.57 15.07 12.54
C GLN A 220 3.91 14.29 12.49
N LEU A 221 4.75 14.53 11.48
CA LEU A 221 6.09 13.94 11.41
C LEU A 221 6.97 14.38 12.59
N HIS A 222 6.91 15.66 12.99
CA HIS A 222 7.60 16.14 14.19
C HIS A 222 7.11 15.43 15.44
N GLN A 223 5.79 15.25 15.60
CA GLN A 223 5.22 14.56 16.75
C GLN A 223 5.64 13.10 16.82
N GLU A 224 5.69 12.40 15.67
CA GLU A 224 6.15 11.01 15.62
C GLU A 224 7.59 10.87 16.14
N ILE A 225 8.46 11.79 15.74
CA ILE A 225 9.87 11.83 16.15
C ILE A 225 10.01 12.21 17.64
N LYS A 226 9.20 13.14 18.14
CA LYS A 226 9.26 13.62 19.53
C LYS A 226 8.71 12.59 20.52
N THR A 227 7.65 11.87 20.14
CA THR A 227 6.84 11.09 21.10
C THR A 227 7.02 9.58 20.97
N ASN A 228 7.39 9.05 19.80
CA ASN A 228 7.43 7.60 19.58
C ASN A 228 8.79 6.97 19.89
N THR A 229 9.27 7.12 21.12
CA THR A 229 10.61 6.67 21.53
C THR A 229 10.82 5.15 21.51
N GLN A 230 9.75 4.36 21.38
CA GLN A 230 9.78 2.90 21.40
C GLN A 230 9.74 2.27 20.00
N ASN A 231 9.14 2.93 19.00
CA ASN A 231 9.10 2.43 17.63
C ASN A 231 10.15 3.12 16.75
N ILE A 232 11.39 2.60 16.84
CA ILE A 232 12.55 3.09 16.09
C ILE A 232 12.29 3.09 14.58
N SER A 233 11.52 2.12 14.07
CA SER A 233 11.20 2.05 12.64
C SER A 233 10.37 3.26 12.19
N ASN A 234 9.36 3.64 12.96
CA ASN A 234 8.56 4.81 12.61
C ASN A 234 9.33 6.12 12.74
N ILE A 235 10.19 6.27 13.76
CA ILE A 235 11.07 7.44 13.86
C ILE A 235 11.95 7.54 12.61
N ASN A 236 12.58 6.43 12.21
CA ASN A 236 13.40 6.39 11.01
C ASN A 236 12.61 6.77 9.76
N TYR A 237 11.40 6.25 9.59
CA TYR A 237 10.53 6.59 8.48
C TYR A 237 10.12 8.06 8.46
N ALA A 238 9.79 8.63 9.63
CA ALA A 238 9.42 10.02 9.75
C ALA A 238 10.61 10.96 9.45
N LEU A 239 11.80 10.62 9.92
CA LEU A 239 13.02 11.34 9.59
C LEU A 239 13.30 11.27 8.08
N GLN A 240 13.21 10.09 7.45
CA GLN A 240 13.39 9.93 6.00
C GLN A 240 12.36 10.74 5.19
N ALA A 241 11.11 10.79 5.65
CA ALA A 241 10.07 11.60 5.03
C ALA A 241 10.41 13.10 5.11
N LEU A 242 10.85 13.60 6.27
CA LEU A 242 11.29 14.99 6.42
C LEU A 242 12.53 15.31 5.58
N ALA A 243 13.48 14.39 5.50
CA ALA A 243 14.66 14.51 4.64
C ALA A 243 14.27 14.68 3.18
N GLY A 244 13.39 13.79 2.68
CA GLY A 244 12.86 13.87 1.32
C GLY A 244 12.16 15.19 1.06
N LEU A 245 11.31 15.65 1.99
CA LEU A 245 10.63 16.94 1.87
C LEU A 245 11.61 18.13 1.91
N ALA A 246 12.69 18.05 2.67
CA ALA A 246 13.70 19.09 2.80
C ALA A 246 14.48 19.33 1.49
N MET A 247 14.42 18.42 0.53
CA MET A 247 14.99 18.64 -0.80
C MET A 247 14.30 19.78 -1.57
N ALA A 248 13.05 20.12 -1.22
CA ALA A 248 12.35 21.27 -1.77
C ALA A 248 12.35 22.44 -0.78
N GLN A 249 12.97 23.55 -1.17
CA GLN A 249 13.09 24.76 -0.33
C GLN A 249 11.74 25.29 0.19
N ALA A 250 10.67 25.12 -0.60
CA ALA A 250 9.32 25.52 -0.21
C ALA A 250 8.81 24.85 1.08
N ASN A 251 9.39 23.71 1.48
CA ASN A 251 9.01 22.99 2.69
C ASN A 251 9.83 23.43 3.93
N HIS A 252 10.95 24.14 3.75
CA HIS A 252 11.93 24.39 4.83
C HIS A 252 11.34 25.11 6.04
N SER A 253 10.57 26.18 5.84
CA SER A 253 9.99 26.96 6.95
C SER A 253 9.11 26.10 7.85
N ASN A 254 8.32 25.19 7.28
CA ASN A 254 7.46 24.26 8.01
C ASN A 254 8.24 23.14 8.71
N ILE A 255 9.36 22.70 8.12
CA ILE A 255 10.24 21.66 8.70
C ILE A 255 11.04 22.24 9.88
N THR A 256 11.55 23.47 9.77
CA THR A 256 12.34 24.10 10.84
C THR A 256 11.49 24.73 11.94
N ALA A 257 10.16 24.71 11.80
CA ALA A 257 9.23 25.26 12.78
C ALA A 257 9.31 24.53 14.13
N ASN A 258 8.74 25.15 15.17
CA ASN A 258 8.52 24.53 16.48
C ASN A 258 9.80 23.93 17.10
N ASP A 259 10.92 24.65 16.95
CA ASP A 259 12.24 24.30 17.47
C ASP A 259 12.72 22.90 17.04
N PHE A 260 12.27 22.40 15.89
CA PHE A 260 12.55 21.03 15.47
C PHE A 260 14.06 20.73 15.34
N LEU A 261 14.88 21.71 14.96
CA LEU A 261 16.34 21.58 14.95
C LEU A 261 16.93 21.26 16.33
N LYS A 262 16.34 21.76 17.43
CA LYS A 262 16.76 21.40 18.80
C LYS A 262 16.46 19.93 19.08
N VAL A 263 15.33 19.41 18.58
CA VAL A 263 14.95 18.00 18.72
C VAL A 263 15.94 17.10 17.99
N ILE A 264 16.28 17.43 16.74
CA ILE A 264 17.31 16.69 15.98
C ILE A 264 18.66 16.70 16.71
N ASN A 265 19.10 17.87 17.21
CA ASN A 265 20.35 17.97 17.97
C ASN A 265 20.33 17.07 19.23
N ASN A 266 19.19 17.00 19.93
CA ASN A 266 19.04 16.13 21.10
C ASN A 266 19.10 14.65 20.72
N ILE A 267 18.52 14.25 19.58
CA ILE A 267 18.61 12.88 19.06
C ILE A 267 20.07 12.52 18.75
N ILE A 268 20.80 13.39 18.05
CA ILE A 268 22.21 13.16 17.67
C ILE A 268 23.11 13.05 18.91
N LYS A 269 22.84 13.83 19.95
CA LYS A 269 23.53 13.78 21.25
C LYS A 269 23.04 12.66 22.16
N GLY A 270 21.92 12.03 21.83
CA GLY A 270 21.28 10.99 22.63
C GLY A 270 22.12 9.72 22.73
N ARG A 271 21.79 8.89 23.73
CA ARG A 271 22.44 7.60 23.97
C ARG A 271 21.85 6.45 23.15
N ASN A 272 20.69 6.64 22.52
CA ASN A 272 20.07 5.61 21.68
C ASN A 272 20.80 5.58 20.32
N ILE A 273 21.70 4.60 20.17
CA ILE A 273 22.57 4.46 18.99
C ILE A 273 21.75 4.24 17.71
N ASP A 274 20.66 3.48 17.78
CA ASP A 274 19.84 3.17 16.61
C ASP A 274 19.11 4.40 16.09
N ILE A 275 18.49 5.19 16.98
CA ILE A 275 17.82 6.44 16.60
C ILE A 275 18.85 7.46 16.10
N LYS A 276 20.01 7.54 16.77
CA LYS A 276 21.11 8.41 16.34
C LYS A 276 21.58 8.05 14.93
N LYS A 277 21.75 6.77 14.63
CA LYS A 277 22.10 6.30 13.29
C LYS A 277 21.07 6.74 12.26
N CYS A 278 19.77 6.56 12.55
CA CYS A 278 18.71 7.02 11.66
C CYS A 278 18.78 8.53 11.36
N ALA A 279 19.12 9.34 12.37
CA ALA A 279 19.24 10.80 12.20
C ALA A 279 20.54 11.23 11.48
N LEU A 280 21.58 10.41 11.47
CA LEU A 280 22.85 10.67 10.78
C LEU A 280 22.90 10.10 9.35
N ASP A 281 22.07 9.09 9.06
CA ASP A 281 21.91 8.50 7.73
C ASP A 281 21.09 9.40 6.76
N ILE A 282 20.69 10.59 7.24
CA ILE A 282 19.88 11.62 6.57
C ILE A 282 20.69 12.90 6.43
#